data_AF-A0A6P7FR82-F1
#
_entry.id   AF-A0A6P7FR82-F1
#
_cell.length_a   1.000
_cell.length_b   1.000
_cell.length_c   1.000
_cell.angle_alpha   90.00
_cell.angle_beta   90.00
_cell.angle_gamma   90.00
#
_symmetry.space_group_name_H-M   'P 1'
#
loop_
_entity.id
_entity.type
_entity.pdbx_description
1 polymer ?
#
loop_
_entity_poly.entity_id
_entity_poly.type
_entity_poly.pdbx_seq_one_letter_code
_entity_poly.pdbx_strand_id
1 'polypeptide(L)'
;MSGTRIIDTRANFADKKFFRNLRTFASSKKFHKTDIKEVLERSWTSGVAKIILFGRNLDSSKSGLNETKRDGGLFCSVGCDRCYSGEFDTDIVKPEDYLKALENIKTENKTKVIAVSSAMNSIITTIMILTIIQKKIK
;
A
#
# COMPACT_ATOMS: atom_id res chain seq x y z
N MET A 1 -8.00 -29.44 -15.08
CA MET A 1 -8.36 -29.28 -13.66
C MET A 1 -8.57 -27.80 -13.37
N SER A 2 -9.79 -27.38 -13.03
CA SER A 2 -10.06 -26.01 -12.59
C SER A 2 -9.56 -25.85 -11.15
N GLY A 3 -8.25 -25.65 -10.99
CA GLY A 3 -7.63 -25.40 -9.68
C GLY A 3 -8.19 -24.12 -9.04
N THR A 4 -8.31 -24.12 -7.71
CA THR A 4 -8.74 -22.97 -6.92
C THR A 4 -7.90 -21.74 -7.27
N ARG A 5 -8.54 -20.64 -7.68
CA ARG A 5 -7.87 -19.36 -7.93
C ARG A 5 -7.90 -18.51 -6.67
N ILE A 6 -6.74 -18.33 -6.05
CA ILE A 6 -6.59 -17.54 -4.82
C ILE A 6 -6.27 -16.08 -5.18
N ILE A 7 -6.82 -15.12 -4.45
CA ILE A 7 -6.41 -13.71 -4.52
C ILE A 7 -5.90 -13.34 -3.14
N ASP A 8 -4.62 -12.98 -3.03
CA ASP A 8 -4.08 -12.40 -1.79
C ASP A 8 -4.42 -10.91 -1.76
N THR A 9 -5.31 -10.51 -0.88
CA THR A 9 -5.82 -9.14 -0.82
C THR A 9 -4.97 -8.20 0.04
N ARG A 10 -3.94 -8.71 0.74
CA ARG A 10 -3.18 -7.88 1.70
C ARG A 10 -1.74 -8.36 1.88
N ALA A 11 -1.00 -8.44 0.79
CA ALA A 11 0.43 -8.72 0.84
C ALA A 11 1.22 -7.48 1.27
N ASN A 12 2.07 -7.65 2.29
CA ASN A 12 2.94 -6.57 2.78
C ASN A 12 4.31 -6.56 2.08
N PHE A 13 4.39 -6.94 0.80
CA PHE A 13 5.69 -7.01 0.13
C PHE A 13 6.39 -5.65 0.10
N ALA A 14 5.64 -4.53 -0.02
CA ALA A 14 6.16 -3.16 0.05
C ALA A 14 6.86 -2.79 1.37
N ASP A 15 6.85 -3.68 2.37
CA ASP A 15 7.61 -3.50 3.59
C ASP A 15 9.13 -3.57 3.31
N LYS A 16 9.86 -2.61 3.87
CA LYS A 16 11.33 -2.54 3.87
C LYS A 16 11.95 -3.87 4.30
N LYS A 17 11.34 -4.65 5.19
CA LYS A 17 11.85 -5.98 5.58
C LYS A 17 11.95 -6.95 4.43
N PHE A 18 10.89 -7.04 3.63
CA PHE A 18 10.79 -8.03 2.57
C PHE A 18 11.71 -7.67 1.40
N PHE A 19 11.73 -6.40 0.98
CA PHE A 19 12.59 -5.98 -0.13
C PHE A 19 14.05 -5.71 0.24
N ARG A 20 14.33 -5.28 1.47
CA ARG A 20 15.70 -4.98 1.92
C ARG A 20 16.37 -6.16 2.63
N ASN A 21 15.70 -7.31 2.74
CA ASN A 21 16.20 -8.56 3.34
C ASN A 21 16.71 -8.35 4.78
N LEU A 22 15.97 -7.56 5.56
CA LEU A 22 16.36 -7.18 6.90
C LEU A 22 15.78 -8.17 7.91
N ARG A 23 16.60 -8.64 8.84
CA ARG A 23 16.15 -9.54 9.92
C ARG A 23 15.12 -8.88 10.83
N THR A 24 15.26 -7.59 11.10
CA THR A 24 14.36 -6.78 11.94
C THR A 24 14.19 -5.40 11.34
N PHE A 25 13.15 -4.65 11.77
CA PHE A 25 12.94 -3.25 11.33
C PHE A 25 14.10 -2.32 11.74
N ALA A 26 14.79 -2.65 12.84
CA ALA A 26 15.92 -1.87 13.37
C ALA A 26 17.28 -2.28 12.76
N SER A 27 17.34 -3.37 11.99
CA SER A 27 18.59 -3.85 11.41
C SER A 27 18.91 -3.11 10.11
N SER A 28 20.16 -2.70 9.93
CA SER A 28 20.72 -2.26 8.64
C SER A 28 21.41 -3.40 7.88
N LYS A 29 21.68 -4.53 8.55
CA LYS A 29 22.36 -5.69 7.96
C LYS A 29 21.37 -6.53 7.15
N LYS A 30 21.72 -6.78 5.88
CA LYS A 30 21.04 -7.73 5.00
C LYS A 30 21.37 -9.16 5.45
N PHE A 31 20.35 -9.99 5.62
CA PHE A 31 20.51 -11.37 6.07
C PHE A 31 20.63 -12.36 4.89
N HIS A 32 19.97 -12.07 3.78
CA HIS A 32 20.02 -12.85 2.55
C HIS A 32 19.98 -11.93 1.31
N LYS A 33 20.17 -12.52 0.13
CA LYS A 33 19.93 -11.85 -1.16
C LYS A 33 18.43 -11.69 -1.39
N THR A 34 18.04 -10.69 -2.18
CA THR A 34 16.61 -10.44 -2.45
C THR A 34 16.03 -11.59 -3.25
N ASP A 35 14.94 -12.17 -2.75
CA ASP A 35 14.33 -13.41 -3.23
C ASP A 35 12.83 -13.24 -3.58
N ILE A 36 12.41 -12.00 -3.87
CA ILE A 36 11.01 -11.69 -4.25
C ILE A 36 10.55 -12.50 -5.46
N LYS A 37 11.44 -12.73 -6.43
CA LYS A 37 11.08 -13.44 -7.67
C LYS A 37 10.68 -14.87 -7.34
N GLU A 38 11.48 -15.54 -6.53
CA GLU A 38 11.27 -16.91 -6.06
C GLU A 38 10.01 -17.01 -5.19
N VAL A 39 9.70 -15.98 -4.40
CA VAL A 39 8.45 -15.92 -3.61
C VAL A 39 7.22 -15.81 -4.50
N LEU A 40 7.28 -14.96 -5.53
CA LEU A 40 6.18 -14.79 -6.49
C LEU A 40 5.97 -16.07 -7.29
N GLU A 41 7.05 -16.69 -7.79
CA GLU A 41 7.00 -17.98 -8.49
C GLU A 41 6.31 -19.05 -7.63
N ARG A 42 6.68 -19.18 -6.35
CA ARG A 42 6.00 -20.12 -5.43
C ARG A 42 4.51 -19.81 -5.26
N SER A 43 4.15 -18.53 -5.16
CA SER A 43 2.75 -18.09 -5.05
C SER A 43 1.95 -18.49 -6.29
N TRP A 44 2.49 -18.24 -7.48
CA TRP A 44 1.87 -18.58 -8.76
C TRP A 44 1.70 -20.09 -8.93
N THR A 45 2.75 -20.88 -8.65
CA THR A 45 2.69 -22.35 -8.71
C THR A 45 1.67 -22.92 -7.71
N SER A 46 1.40 -22.23 -6.61
CA SER A 46 0.42 -22.64 -5.59
C SER A 46 -1.02 -22.25 -5.92
N GLY A 47 -1.29 -21.62 -7.08
CA GLY A 47 -2.64 -21.26 -7.51
C GLY A 47 -3.09 -19.85 -7.10
N VAL A 48 -2.19 -19.00 -6.61
CA VAL A 48 -2.48 -17.57 -6.44
C VAL A 48 -2.56 -16.95 -7.83
N ALA A 49 -3.65 -16.24 -8.11
CA ALA A 49 -3.91 -15.62 -9.40
C ALA A 49 -3.62 -14.12 -9.40
N LYS A 50 -3.77 -13.45 -8.25
CA LYS A 50 -3.52 -12.01 -8.07
C LYS A 50 -3.04 -11.74 -6.65
N ILE A 51 -2.21 -10.72 -6.50
CA ILE A 51 -1.73 -10.23 -5.21
C ILE A 51 -1.92 -8.72 -5.13
N ILE A 52 -2.48 -8.24 -4.02
CA ILE A 52 -2.70 -6.83 -3.74
C ILE A 52 -1.71 -6.38 -2.65
N LEU A 53 -0.80 -5.50 -3.02
CA LEU A 53 0.16 -4.88 -2.13
C LEU A 53 -0.53 -3.84 -1.25
N PHE A 54 -0.35 -3.96 0.06
CA PHE A 54 -1.03 -3.09 1.02
C PHE A 54 -0.28 -1.76 1.21
N GLY A 55 -0.89 -0.66 0.75
CA GLY A 55 -0.41 0.70 1.01
C GLY A 55 -0.85 1.16 2.39
N ARG A 56 0.09 1.33 3.32
CA ARG A 56 -0.16 1.69 4.73
C ARG A 56 -0.05 3.19 5.01
N ASN A 57 0.62 3.92 4.13
CA ASN A 57 0.88 5.36 4.17
C ASN A 57 1.34 5.82 2.78
N LEU A 58 1.71 7.09 2.63
CA LEU A 58 2.12 7.64 1.33
C LEU A 58 3.39 6.96 0.78
N ASP A 59 4.41 6.73 1.61
CA ASP A 59 5.68 6.10 1.21
C ASP A 59 5.47 4.65 0.74
N SER A 60 4.72 3.86 1.52
CA SER A 60 4.40 2.48 1.17
C SER A 60 3.44 2.38 -0.02
N SER A 61 2.53 3.35 -0.21
CA SER A 61 1.67 3.40 -1.40
C SER A 61 2.49 3.64 -2.68
N LYS A 62 3.45 4.57 -2.65
CA LYS A 62 4.39 4.81 -3.76
C LYS A 62 5.27 3.59 -4.04
N SER A 63 5.83 3.01 -2.97
CA SER A 63 6.66 1.81 -3.06
C SER A 63 5.87 0.64 -3.63
N GLY A 64 4.69 0.35 -3.09
CA GLY A 64 3.80 -0.71 -3.56
C GLY A 64 3.41 -0.53 -5.03
N LEU A 65 3.06 0.69 -5.46
CA LEU A 65 2.79 0.97 -6.87
C LEU A 65 3.98 0.64 -7.76
N ASN A 66 5.20 1.04 -7.38
CA ASN A 66 6.39 0.74 -8.17
C ASN A 66 6.62 -0.78 -8.31
N GLU A 67 6.32 -1.52 -7.25
CA GLU A 67 6.46 -2.98 -7.20
C GLU A 67 5.44 -3.71 -8.09
N THR A 68 4.27 -3.13 -8.35
CA THR A 68 3.29 -3.70 -9.29
C THR A 68 3.79 -3.82 -10.73
N LYS A 69 4.89 -3.12 -11.07
CA LYS A 69 5.50 -3.17 -12.42
C LYS A 69 6.27 -4.46 -12.68
N ARG A 70 6.59 -5.24 -11.64
CA ARG A 70 7.38 -6.47 -11.79
C ARG A 70 6.61 -7.60 -12.46
N ASP A 71 5.30 -7.66 -12.27
CA ASP A 71 4.46 -8.77 -12.71
C ASP A 71 3.02 -8.29 -12.96
N GLY A 72 2.38 -8.85 -13.98
CA GLY A 72 1.01 -8.51 -14.38
C GLY A 72 -0.03 -8.81 -13.30
N GLY A 73 0.18 -9.85 -12.48
CA GLY A 73 -0.69 -10.28 -11.39
C GLY A 73 -0.59 -9.45 -10.11
N LEU A 74 0.31 -8.46 -10.06
CA LEU A 74 0.47 -7.56 -8.92
C LEU A 74 -0.38 -6.30 -9.08
N PHE A 75 -1.09 -5.97 -8.01
CA PHE A 75 -1.90 -4.77 -7.83
C PHE A 75 -1.54 -4.12 -6.50
N CYS A 76 -2.02 -2.90 -6.24
CA CYS A 76 -1.80 -2.26 -4.96
C CYS A 76 -3.05 -1.52 -4.46
N SER A 77 -3.01 -1.20 -3.18
CA SER A 77 -3.92 -0.26 -2.52
C SER A 77 -3.16 1.02 -2.16
N VAL A 78 -3.91 2.10 -2.00
CA VAL A 78 -3.38 3.41 -1.58
C VAL A 78 -4.15 3.90 -0.37
N GLY A 79 -3.45 4.51 0.58
CA GLY A 79 -4.11 5.14 1.72
C GLY A 79 -3.21 5.28 2.92
N CYS A 80 -3.84 5.41 4.08
CA CYS A 80 -3.18 5.60 5.36
C CYS A 80 -3.86 4.69 6.39
N ASP A 81 -3.10 3.82 7.03
CA ASP A 81 -3.57 2.93 8.10
C ASP A 81 -3.44 3.64 9.47
N ARG A 82 -4.12 3.12 10.49
CA ARG A 82 -4.15 3.67 11.85
C ARG A 82 -2.78 3.98 12.42
N CYS A 83 -1.80 3.11 12.18
CA CYS A 83 -0.45 3.28 12.72
C CYS A 83 0.30 4.47 12.12
N TYR A 84 -0.22 5.07 11.05
CA TYR A 84 0.39 6.18 10.31
C TYR A 84 -0.55 7.39 10.19
N SER A 85 -1.70 7.39 10.89
CA SER A 85 -2.63 8.53 10.83
C SER A 85 -2.00 9.83 11.33
N GLY A 86 -1.00 9.76 12.22
CA GLY A 86 -0.21 10.92 12.65
C GLY A 86 0.59 11.59 11.53
N GLU A 87 0.76 10.97 10.36
CA GLU A 87 1.37 11.64 9.18
C GLU A 87 0.50 12.79 8.63
N PHE A 88 -0.80 12.82 8.94
CA PHE A 88 -1.67 13.95 8.64
C PHE A 88 -1.46 15.14 9.58
N ASP A 89 -1.03 14.88 10.82
CA ASP A 89 -0.96 15.87 11.90
C ASP A 89 0.49 16.32 12.13
N THR A 90 1.20 16.63 11.04
CA THR A 90 2.58 17.16 11.11
C THR A 90 2.61 18.63 10.72
N ASP A 91 3.44 19.44 11.40
CA ASP A 91 3.64 20.86 11.05
C ASP A 91 4.26 21.05 9.65
N ILE A 92 4.71 19.96 9.03
CA ILE A 92 5.46 19.92 7.78
C ILE A 92 4.52 19.71 6.58
N VAL A 93 3.43 18.96 6.76
CA VAL A 93 2.54 18.56 5.66
C VAL A 93 1.10 18.87 6.04
N LYS A 94 0.44 19.72 5.24
CA LYS A 94 -0.99 19.98 5.41
C LYS A 94 -1.79 18.72 5.11
N PRO A 95 -2.81 18.38 5.91
CA PRO A 95 -3.66 17.21 5.66
C PRO A 95 -4.22 17.14 4.24
N GLU A 96 -4.58 18.30 3.67
CA GLU A 96 -5.10 18.41 2.31
C GLU A 96 -4.07 18.01 1.24
N ASP A 97 -2.80 18.39 1.43
CA ASP A 97 -1.73 18.06 0.49
C ASP A 97 -1.39 16.57 0.56
N TYR A 98 -1.41 15.98 1.76
CA TYR A 98 -1.22 14.54 1.94
C TYR A 98 -2.36 13.74 1.27
N LEU A 99 -3.61 14.16 1.48
CA LEU A 99 -4.76 13.55 0.82
C LEU A 99 -4.68 13.68 -0.70
N LYS A 100 -4.34 14.87 -1.21
CA LYS A 100 -4.17 15.12 -2.64
C LYS A 100 -3.07 14.25 -3.24
N ALA A 101 -1.97 14.02 -2.51
CA ALA A 101 -0.91 13.12 -2.96
C ALA A 101 -1.40 11.66 -3.07
N LEU A 102 -2.20 11.17 -2.12
CA LEU A 102 -2.82 9.85 -2.21
C LEU A 102 -3.84 9.76 -3.35
N GLU A 103 -4.65 10.80 -3.54
CA GLU A 103 -5.60 10.91 -4.65
C GLU A 103 -4.90 10.84 -6.00
N ASN A 104 -3.80 11.59 -6.19
CA ASN A 104 -3.02 11.60 -7.42
C ASN A 104 -2.47 10.21 -7.75
N ILE A 105 -1.92 9.48 -6.76
CA ILE A 105 -1.45 8.10 -6.97
C ILE A 105 -2.58 7.23 -7.51
N LYS A 106 -3.79 7.35 -6.95
CA LYS A 106 -4.96 6.58 -7.39
C LYS A 106 -5.40 6.96 -8.81
N THR A 107 -5.52 8.25 -9.09
CA THR A 107 -6.10 8.76 -10.35
C THR A 107 -5.16 8.54 -11.54
N GLU A 108 -3.85 8.62 -11.33
CA GLU A 108 -2.85 8.40 -12.36
C GLU A 108 -2.62 6.91 -12.67
N ASN A 109 -2.95 6.00 -11.72
CA ASN A 109 -2.59 4.57 -11.81
C ASN A 109 -3.79 3.63 -11.67
N LYS A 110 -4.93 3.98 -12.26
CA LYS A 110 -6.22 3.27 -12.12
C LYS A 110 -6.20 1.78 -12.49
N THR A 111 -5.25 1.35 -13.32
CA THR A 111 -5.11 -0.06 -13.74
C THR A 111 -4.44 -0.94 -12.69
N LYS A 112 -3.62 -0.35 -11.82
CA LYS A 112 -2.84 -1.07 -10.79
C LYS A 112 -3.32 -0.77 -9.37
N VAL A 113 -3.82 0.44 -9.12
CA VAL A 113 -4.40 0.84 -7.83
C VAL A 113 -5.89 0.47 -7.83
N ILE A 114 -6.25 -0.59 -7.09
CA ILE A 114 -7.60 -1.17 -7.13
C ILE A 114 -8.38 -1.01 -5.83
N ALA A 115 -7.75 -0.51 -4.77
CA ALA A 115 -8.38 -0.32 -3.47
C ALA A 115 -7.84 0.92 -2.73
N VAL A 116 -8.66 1.47 -1.85
CA VAL A 116 -8.26 2.49 -0.89
C VAL A 116 -8.19 1.85 0.49
N SER A 117 -7.05 2.00 1.18
CA SER A 117 -6.88 1.55 2.57
C SER A 117 -7.33 2.65 3.53
N SER A 118 -8.11 2.30 4.55
CA SER A 118 -8.67 3.25 5.51
C SER A 118 -7.92 3.25 6.84
N ALA A 119 -7.78 4.43 7.43
CA ALA A 119 -7.33 4.61 8.81
C ALA A 119 -8.52 4.31 9.72
N MET A 120 -8.69 3.07 10.15
CA MET A 120 -9.75 2.70 11.08
C MET A 120 -9.45 3.10 12.54
N ASN A 121 -8.90 4.28 12.85
CA ASN A 121 -8.88 4.81 14.23
C ASN A 121 -8.80 6.33 14.18
N SER A 122 -9.95 6.97 14.29
CA SER A 122 -10.18 8.22 15.01
C SER A 122 -11.34 8.97 14.36
N ILE A 123 -12.30 9.36 15.18
CA ILE A 123 -13.33 10.36 14.89
C ILE A 123 -12.75 11.57 14.14
N ILE A 124 -11.47 11.90 14.36
CA ILE A 124 -10.74 12.99 13.71
C ILE A 124 -10.59 12.76 12.19
N THR A 125 -10.33 11.54 11.72
CA THR A 125 -10.18 11.28 10.27
C THR A 125 -11.53 11.32 9.57
N THR A 126 -12.60 10.85 10.21
CA THR A 126 -13.97 11.00 9.72
C THR A 126 -14.38 12.47 9.69
N ILE A 127 -14.06 13.25 10.72
CA ILE A 127 -14.30 14.71 10.75
C ILE A 127 -13.47 15.42 9.68
N MET A 128 -12.19 15.09 9.48
CA MET A 128 -11.36 15.71 8.43
C MET A 128 -11.90 15.40 7.03
N ILE A 129 -12.24 14.15 6.74
CA ILE A 129 -12.84 13.76 5.45
C ILE A 129 -14.19 14.46 5.26
N LEU A 130 -15.06 14.50 6.27
CA LEU A 130 -16.35 15.21 6.21
C LEU A 130 -16.17 16.73 6.04
N THR A 131 -15.18 17.33 6.71
CA THR A 131 -14.88 18.77 6.60
C THR A 131 -14.36 19.12 5.20
N ILE A 132 -13.51 18.27 4.62
CA ILE A 132 -13.00 18.44 3.25
C ILE A 132 -14.12 18.24 2.22
N ILE A 133 -15.01 17.26 2.43
CA ILE A 133 -16.20 17.04 1.59
C ILE A 133 -17.16 18.24 1.68
N GLN A 134 -17.42 18.77 2.88
CA GLN A 134 -18.28 19.94 3.09
C GLN A 134 -17.70 21.21 2.46
N LYS A 135 -16.37 21.39 2.43
CA LYS A 135 -15.73 22.54 1.76
C LYS A 135 -15.75 22.46 0.22
N LYS A 136 -15.94 21.28 -0.37
CA LYS A 136 -16.01 21.07 -1.83
C LYS A 136 -17.44 21.08 -2.40
N ILE A 137 -18.47 21.13 -1.55
CA ILE A 137 -19.90 21.18 -1.94
C ILE A 137 -20.45 22.62 -1.92
N LYS A 138 -19.61 23.62 -1.65
CA LYS A 138 -19.91 25.04 -1.90
C LYS A 138 -19.18 25.53 -3.15
#